data_AF-G5LIX7-F1
#
_entry.id   AF-G5LIX7-F1
#
_cell.length_a   1.000
_cell.length_b   1.000
_cell.length_c   1.000
_cell.angle_alpha   90.00
_cell.angle_beta   90.00
_cell.angle_gamma   90.00
#
_symmetry.space_group_name_H-M   'P 1'
#
loop_
_entity.id
_entity.type
_entity.pdbx_description
1 polymer ?
#
loop_
_entity_poly.entity_id
_entity_poly.type
_entity_poly.pdbx_seq_one_letter_code
_entity_poly.pdbx_strand_id
1 'polypeptide(L)'
;MLPDKGWLVEARRVPSPHYDCRPDDEKPSLLVVHNISLPPGEFGGPWIDALFTGTIDPDAHPFFAEIAHLRVSAHCLIRRDGEIVQYVPFDKRAWHAGVSNYQGRERCNDFSIGIELEGTDTLAYTDAQYQQLAAVTRTL
;
A
#
# COMPACT_ATOMS: atom_id res chain seq x y z
N MET A 1 2.29 15.19 10.31
CA MET A 1 2.36 13.72 10.18
C MET A 1 3.59 13.09 10.86
N LEU A 2 3.68 12.98 12.19
CA LEU A 2 4.69 12.10 12.80
C LEU A 2 4.08 10.70 13.03
N PRO A 3 4.80 9.59 12.75
CA PRO A 3 4.31 8.27 13.11
C PRO A 3 4.31 8.06 14.63
N ASP A 4 3.22 7.50 15.17
CA ASP A 4 3.16 6.97 16.53
C ASP A 4 3.06 5.43 16.44
N LYS A 5 4.07 4.74 16.97
CA LYS A 5 4.20 3.27 16.90
C LYS A 5 3.98 2.71 15.48
N GLY A 6 4.63 3.34 14.49
CA GLY A 6 4.55 2.94 13.09
C GLY A 6 3.30 3.43 12.34
N TRP A 7 2.32 4.05 13.03
CA TRP A 7 1.10 4.57 12.42
C TRP A 7 1.12 6.07 12.22
N LEU A 8 0.76 6.55 11.02
CA LEU A 8 0.55 7.97 10.80
C LEU A 8 -0.61 8.50 11.66
N VAL A 9 -0.44 9.68 12.22
CA VAL A 9 -1.49 10.36 13.03
C VAL A 9 -2.65 10.84 12.15
N GLU A 10 -2.35 11.32 10.95
CA GLU A 10 -3.32 11.98 10.04
C GLU A 10 -3.75 11.07 8.88
N ALA A 11 -3.75 9.75 9.10
CA ALA A 11 -4.20 8.77 8.12
C ALA A 11 -5.45 8.02 8.62
N ARG A 12 -6.37 7.70 7.71
CA ARG A 12 -7.45 6.76 8.00
C ARG A 12 -6.85 5.37 8.21
N ARG A 13 -7.05 4.79 9.38
CA ARG A 13 -6.50 3.47 9.73
C ARG A 13 -7.48 2.38 9.36
N VAL A 14 -7.04 1.44 8.53
CA VAL A 14 -7.79 0.23 8.15
C VAL A 14 -6.89 -0.97 8.44
N PRO A 15 -6.77 -1.41 9.69
CA PRO A 15 -5.80 -2.43 10.08
C PRO A 15 -6.01 -3.73 9.31
N SER A 16 -5.05 -4.08 8.45
CA SER A 16 -5.10 -5.29 7.65
C SER A 16 -4.52 -6.48 8.44
N PRO A 17 -5.07 -7.70 8.30
CA PRO A 17 -4.43 -8.92 8.80
C PRO A 17 -3.28 -9.42 7.90
N HIS A 18 -3.04 -8.78 6.74
CA HIS A 18 -2.04 -9.19 5.76
C HIS A 18 -0.69 -8.51 6.02
N TYR A 19 -0.07 -8.85 7.13
CA TYR A 19 1.32 -8.48 7.43
C TYR A 19 1.92 -9.48 8.40
N ASP A 20 3.24 -9.41 8.57
CA ASP A 20 3.97 -10.13 9.61
C ASP A 20 5.19 -9.34 10.08
N CYS A 21 6.04 -9.96 10.91
CA CYS A 21 7.28 -9.33 11.36
C CYS A 21 8.31 -9.31 10.23
N ARG A 22 9.11 -8.24 10.18
CA ARG A 22 10.33 -8.21 9.39
C ARG A 22 11.33 -9.21 9.97
N PRO A 23 12.18 -9.86 9.15
CA PRO A 23 13.27 -10.69 9.66
C PRO A 23 14.12 -9.88 10.64
N ASP A 24 14.42 -10.46 11.81
CA ASP A 24 15.23 -9.85 12.86
C ASP A 24 14.78 -8.45 13.31
N ASP A 25 13.48 -8.13 13.14
CA ASP A 25 12.91 -6.81 13.38
C ASP A 25 13.67 -5.67 12.65
N GLU A 26 14.19 -5.97 11.45
CA GLU A 26 14.94 -5.02 10.64
C GLU A 26 14.14 -3.74 10.37
N LYS A 27 14.80 -2.59 10.45
CA LYS A 27 14.18 -1.32 10.07
C LYS A 27 14.12 -1.20 8.54
N PRO A 28 12.97 -0.83 7.95
CA PRO A 28 12.90 -0.60 6.51
C PRO A 28 13.88 0.51 6.10
N SER A 29 14.48 0.32 4.93
CA SER A 29 15.51 1.21 4.35
C SER A 29 15.25 1.53 2.87
N LEU A 30 14.16 1.00 2.30
CA LEU A 30 13.72 1.23 0.93
C LEU A 30 12.25 1.71 0.91
N LEU A 31 11.95 2.72 0.11
CA LEU A 31 10.59 3.07 -0.28
C LEU A 31 10.30 2.49 -1.67
N VAL A 32 9.20 1.74 -1.82
CA VAL A 32 8.70 1.27 -3.11
C VAL A 32 7.36 1.95 -3.40
N VAL A 33 7.31 2.69 -4.50
CA VAL A 33 6.08 3.35 -4.96
C VAL A 33 5.37 2.44 -5.95
N HIS A 34 4.07 2.26 -5.75
CA HIS A 34 3.19 1.42 -6.57
C HIS A 34 1.98 2.23 -7.04
N ASN A 35 1.18 1.66 -7.94
CA ASN A 35 -0.14 2.17 -8.23
C ASN A 35 -1.17 1.03 -8.29
N ILE A 36 -2.42 1.39 -8.00
CA ILE A 36 -3.54 0.46 -8.03
C ILE A 36 -4.85 1.21 -8.35
N SER A 37 -5.74 0.55 -9.09
CA SER A 37 -7.14 0.94 -9.23
C SER A 37 -7.99 -0.31 -9.33
N LEU A 38 -9.11 -0.33 -8.60
CA LEU A 38 -10.02 -1.46 -8.56
C LEU A 38 -11.47 -0.95 -8.66
N PRO A 39 -12.26 -1.39 -9.67
CA PRO A 39 -11.80 -2.09 -10.88
C PRO A 39 -10.68 -1.35 -11.64
N PRO A 40 -9.95 -2.01 -12.56
CA PRO A 40 -8.85 -1.38 -13.28
C PRO A 40 -9.28 -0.09 -13.99
N GLY A 41 -8.61 1.02 -13.69
CA GLY A 41 -8.91 2.35 -14.25
C GLY A 41 -10.04 3.11 -13.55
N GLU A 42 -10.69 2.52 -12.55
CA GLU A 42 -11.73 3.14 -11.73
C GLU A 42 -11.21 3.52 -10.34
N PHE A 43 -11.71 4.63 -9.79
CA PHE A 43 -11.23 5.23 -8.56
C PHE A 43 -12.37 5.50 -7.57
N GLY A 44 -12.04 5.66 -6.29
CA GLY A 44 -12.98 6.06 -5.23
C GLY A 44 -13.74 4.90 -4.57
N GLY A 45 -13.68 3.70 -5.13
CA GLY A 45 -14.35 2.50 -4.60
C GLY A 45 -13.75 1.98 -3.28
N PRO A 46 -14.47 1.07 -2.59
CA PRO A 46 -14.00 0.41 -1.36
C PRO A 46 -13.04 -0.76 -1.64
N TRP A 47 -12.80 -1.07 -2.91
CA TRP A 47 -12.22 -2.34 -3.35
C TRP A 47 -10.74 -2.50 -3.02
N ILE A 48 -9.97 -1.40 -2.98
CA ILE A 48 -8.56 -1.44 -2.57
C ILE A 48 -8.44 -1.78 -1.09
N ASP A 49 -9.28 -1.16 -0.24
CA ASP A 49 -9.35 -1.51 1.18
C ASP A 49 -9.69 -3.00 1.33
N ALA A 50 -10.72 -3.48 0.63
CA ALA A 50 -11.15 -4.86 0.69
C ALA A 50 -10.09 -5.86 0.20
N LEU A 51 -9.35 -5.55 -0.87
CA LEU A 51 -8.24 -6.38 -1.34
C LEU A 51 -7.15 -6.48 -0.28
N PHE A 52 -6.72 -5.33 0.25
CA PHE A 52 -5.63 -5.29 1.23
C PHE A 52 -6.01 -5.84 2.58
N THR A 53 -7.30 -5.95 2.92
CA THR A 53 -7.78 -6.65 4.13
C THR A 53 -8.16 -8.10 3.89
N GLY A 54 -8.10 -8.61 2.65
CA GLY A 54 -8.45 -9.99 2.31
C GLY A 54 -9.96 -10.27 2.36
N THR A 55 -10.78 -9.26 2.08
CA THR A 55 -12.25 -9.32 2.16
C THR A 55 -12.93 -8.87 0.86
N ILE A 56 -12.20 -8.82 -0.25
CA ILE A 56 -12.77 -8.47 -1.55
C ILE A 56 -13.78 -9.54 -1.99
N ASP A 57 -14.95 -9.09 -2.44
CA ASP A 57 -16.00 -9.96 -2.98
C ASP A 57 -15.63 -10.34 -4.43
N PRO A 58 -15.36 -11.64 -4.73
CA PRO A 58 -14.99 -12.06 -6.08
C PRO A 58 -16.12 -11.88 -7.10
N ASP A 59 -17.37 -11.80 -6.66
CA ASP A 59 -18.54 -11.71 -7.55
C ASP A 59 -18.94 -10.26 -7.87
N ALA A 60 -18.36 -9.27 -7.17
CA ALA A 60 -18.71 -7.85 -7.35
C ALA A 60 -18.18 -7.24 -8.66
N HIS A 61 -17.15 -7.81 -9.26
CA HIS A 61 -16.64 -7.42 -10.58
C HIS A 61 -15.83 -8.58 -11.20
N PRO A 62 -15.89 -8.82 -12.54
CA PRO A 62 -15.18 -9.94 -13.17
C PRO A 62 -13.69 -10.03 -12.85
N PHE A 63 -13.00 -8.88 -12.77
CA PHE A 63 -11.58 -8.81 -12.40
C PHE A 63 -11.30 -9.28 -10.96
N PHE A 64 -12.27 -9.19 -10.05
CA PHE A 64 -12.04 -9.51 -8.64
C PHE A 64 -11.90 -11.01 -8.41
N ALA A 65 -12.58 -11.85 -9.20
CA ALA A 65 -12.37 -13.30 -9.19
C ALA A 65 -10.90 -13.68 -9.47
N GLU A 66 -10.18 -12.89 -10.27
CA GLU A 66 -8.77 -13.13 -10.59
C GLU A 66 -7.83 -12.80 -9.42
N ILE A 67 -8.23 -11.93 -8.50
CA ILE A 67 -7.36 -11.43 -7.43
C ILE A 67 -7.82 -11.81 -6.02
N ALA A 68 -9.03 -12.34 -5.84
CA ALA A 68 -9.59 -12.65 -4.52
C ALA A 68 -8.80 -13.72 -3.74
N HIS A 69 -8.03 -14.55 -4.44
CA HIS A 69 -7.16 -15.55 -3.82
C HIS A 69 -5.81 -14.97 -3.34
N LEU A 70 -5.48 -13.74 -3.72
CA LEU A 70 -4.23 -13.09 -3.35
C LEU A 70 -4.27 -12.66 -1.88
N ARG A 71 -3.12 -12.80 -1.22
CA ARG A 71 -2.88 -12.25 0.11
C ARG A 71 -1.82 -11.16 -0.01
N VAL A 72 -2.28 -9.94 -0.22
CA VAL A 72 -1.43 -8.77 -0.50
C VAL A 72 -1.85 -7.58 0.34
N SER A 73 -0.92 -6.67 0.57
CA SER A 73 -1.16 -5.42 1.29
C SER A 73 -0.06 -4.42 0.98
N ALA A 74 -0.36 -3.14 1.12
CA ALA A 74 0.64 -2.08 1.20
C ALA A 74 0.65 -1.45 2.60
N HIS A 75 1.64 -0.61 2.88
CA HIS A 75 1.63 0.15 4.13
C HIS A 75 0.58 1.26 4.03
N CYS A 76 0.64 2.06 2.95
CA CYS A 76 -0.28 3.16 2.72
C CYS A 76 -0.88 3.13 1.31
N LEU A 77 -2.09 3.65 1.18
CA LEU A 77 -2.72 4.10 -0.07
C LEU A 77 -2.89 5.62 -0.01
N ILE A 78 -2.61 6.29 -1.11
CA ILE A 78 -2.95 7.71 -1.30
C ILE A 78 -3.97 7.81 -2.43
N ARG A 79 -5.20 8.16 -2.05
CA ARG A 79 -6.34 8.28 -2.97
C ARG A 79 -6.20 9.49 -3.89
N ARG A 80 -7.03 9.56 -4.93
CA ARG A 80 -7.01 10.67 -5.91
C ARG A 80 -7.15 12.05 -5.28
N ASP A 81 -7.95 12.16 -4.22
CA ASP A 81 -8.19 13.40 -3.48
C ASP A 81 -7.10 13.74 -2.44
N GLY A 82 -6.11 12.86 -2.26
CA GLY A 82 -5.05 13.00 -1.26
C GLY A 82 -5.38 12.40 0.10
N GLU A 83 -6.50 11.69 0.26
CA GLU A 83 -6.74 10.88 1.46
C GLU A 83 -5.61 9.85 1.61
N ILE A 84 -5.01 9.80 2.81
CA ILE A 84 -4.05 8.75 3.17
C ILE A 84 -4.78 7.69 3.97
N VAL A 85 -4.73 6.46 3.48
CA VAL A 85 -5.18 5.26 4.17
C VAL A 85 -3.95 4.47 4.59
N GLN A 86 -3.90 3.99 5.82
CA GLN A 86 -2.84 3.11 6.29
C GLN A 86 -3.41 1.75 6.71
N TYR A 87 -2.77 0.68 6.26
CA TYR A 87 -3.20 -0.70 6.53
C TYR A 87 -2.24 -1.45 7.45
N VAL A 88 -0.94 -1.18 7.33
CA VAL A 88 0.13 -1.89 8.04
C VAL A 88 1.08 -0.84 8.63
N PRO A 89 1.44 -0.95 9.93
CA PRO A 89 2.40 -0.03 10.53
C PRO A 89 3.79 -0.20 9.92
N PHE A 90 4.56 0.89 9.84
CA PHE A 90 5.83 0.91 9.11
C PHE A 90 6.90 -0.06 9.64
N ASP A 91 6.86 -0.44 10.92
CA ASP A 91 7.77 -1.42 11.52
C ASP A 91 7.45 -2.88 11.12
N LYS A 92 6.26 -3.13 10.58
CA LYS A 92 5.85 -4.47 10.12
C LYS A 92 6.06 -4.63 8.63
N ARG A 93 6.08 -5.89 8.19
CA ARG A 93 6.28 -6.27 6.80
C ARG A 93 4.91 -6.40 6.12
N ALA A 94 4.56 -5.43 5.28
CA ALA A 94 3.45 -5.57 4.33
C ALA A 94 3.84 -6.46 3.14
N TRP A 95 2.86 -6.97 2.40
CA TRP A 95 3.06 -7.92 1.30
C TRP A 95 2.75 -7.27 -0.06
N HIS A 96 3.65 -6.40 -0.53
CA HIS A 96 3.43 -5.58 -1.74
C HIS A 96 4.40 -5.86 -2.89
N ALA A 97 5.64 -6.25 -2.63
CA ALA A 97 6.70 -6.31 -3.65
C ALA A 97 6.78 -7.65 -4.40
N GLY A 98 6.11 -8.71 -3.91
CA GLY A 98 6.22 -10.06 -4.47
C GLY A 98 7.68 -10.54 -4.63
N VAL A 99 7.94 -11.31 -5.69
CA VAL A 99 9.31 -11.69 -6.09
C VAL A 99 10.01 -10.46 -6.65
N SER A 100 11.07 -10.02 -5.97
CA SER A 100 11.72 -8.73 -6.23
C SER A 100 13.20 -8.75 -5.82
N ASN A 101 14.01 -7.88 -6.43
CA ASN A 101 15.43 -7.68 -6.13
C ASN A 101 15.78 -6.18 -6.21
N TYR A 102 16.47 -5.66 -5.21
CA TYR A 102 17.01 -4.30 -5.20
C TYR A 102 18.48 -4.33 -4.76
N GLN A 103 19.37 -3.80 -5.60
CA GLN A 103 20.82 -3.77 -5.35
C GLN A 103 21.41 -5.15 -4.98
N GLY A 104 20.92 -6.22 -5.61
CA GLY A 104 21.37 -7.59 -5.38
C GLY A 104 20.68 -8.28 -4.19
N ARG A 105 19.85 -7.57 -3.41
CA ARG A 105 19.09 -8.13 -2.29
C ARG A 105 17.67 -8.50 -2.73
N GLU A 106 17.33 -9.77 -2.59
CA GLU A 106 15.99 -10.29 -2.88
C GLU A 106 14.98 -9.99 -1.76
N ARG A 107 13.70 -10.26 -2.03
CA ARG A 107 12.58 -10.18 -1.06
C ARG A 107 12.42 -8.76 -0.50
N CYS A 108 12.18 -7.79 -1.37
CA CYS A 108 12.14 -6.38 -0.99
C CYS A 108 11.15 -6.06 0.14
N ASN A 109 10.08 -6.86 0.34
CA ASN A 109 9.19 -6.69 1.49
C ASN A 109 9.94 -6.64 2.83
N ASP A 110 11.03 -7.42 2.98
CA ASP A 110 11.78 -7.53 4.24
C ASP A 110 12.31 -6.18 4.73
N PHE A 111 12.78 -5.33 3.81
CA PHE A 111 13.45 -4.08 4.11
C PHE A 111 12.80 -2.85 3.47
N SER A 112 11.55 -2.96 2.98
CA SER A 112 10.87 -1.84 2.34
C SER A 112 9.50 -1.47 2.89
N ILE A 113 9.13 -0.22 2.63
CA ILE A 113 7.79 0.34 2.78
C ILE A 113 7.17 0.49 1.39
N GLY A 114 6.05 -0.17 1.16
CA GLY A 114 5.19 0.04 -0.01
C GLY A 114 4.14 1.14 0.20
N ILE A 115 4.13 2.15 -0.68
CA ILE A 115 3.07 3.15 -0.78
C ILE A 115 2.41 3.05 -2.15
N GLU A 116 1.09 2.88 -2.15
CA GLU A 116 0.23 2.82 -3.33
C GLU A 116 -0.35 4.19 -3.65
N LEU A 117 -0.31 4.58 -4.92
CA LEU A 117 -1.10 5.71 -5.42
C LEU A 117 -2.32 5.18 -6.18
N GLU A 118 -3.52 5.62 -5.81
CA GLU A 118 -4.72 5.30 -6.59
C GLU A 118 -4.56 5.89 -8.01
N GLY A 119 -4.51 5.04 -9.03
CA GLY A 119 -4.11 5.48 -10.37
C GLY A 119 -3.87 4.36 -11.37
N THR A 120 -3.23 4.72 -12.48
CA THR A 120 -2.83 3.83 -13.57
C THR A 120 -1.48 4.28 -14.13
N ASP A 121 -0.86 3.43 -14.96
CA ASP A 121 0.43 3.73 -15.60
C ASP A 121 0.37 4.89 -16.62
N THR A 122 -0.81 5.21 -17.12
CA THR A 122 -0.99 6.15 -18.25
C THR A 122 -1.72 7.43 -17.88
N LEU A 123 -2.32 7.51 -16.69
CA LEU A 123 -2.99 8.70 -16.21
C LEU A 123 -2.13 9.45 -15.20
N ALA A 124 -2.01 10.77 -15.36
CA ALA A 124 -1.28 11.61 -14.41
C ALA A 124 -1.87 11.48 -12.99
N TYR A 125 -0.99 11.37 -11.98
CA TYR A 125 -1.39 11.49 -10.57
C TYR A 125 -1.79 12.93 -10.26
N THR A 126 -2.65 13.12 -9.24
CA THR A 126 -3.09 14.45 -8.85
C THR A 126 -2.01 15.21 -8.08
N ASP A 127 -2.09 16.53 -8.07
CA ASP A 127 -1.20 17.37 -7.25
C ASP A 127 -1.27 16.98 -5.76
N ALA A 128 -2.47 16.65 -5.28
CA ALA A 128 -2.70 16.20 -3.92
C ALA A 128 -1.94 14.90 -3.63
N GLN A 129 -1.91 13.94 -4.56
CA GLN A 129 -1.15 12.71 -4.40
C GLN A 129 0.36 12.96 -4.31
N TYR A 130 0.91 13.84 -5.15
CA TYR A 130 2.33 14.20 -5.06
C TYR A 130 2.67 14.91 -3.75
N GLN A 131 1.82 15.85 -3.31
CA GLN A 131 2.01 16.56 -2.04
C GLN A 131 2.01 15.61 -0.85
N GLN A 132 1.05 14.68 -0.82
CA GLN A 132 0.88 13.71 0.26
C GLN A 132 1.96 12.63 0.23
N LEU A 133 2.34 12.12 -0.95
CA LEU A 133 3.44 11.17 -1.06
C LEU A 133 4.74 11.79 -0.53
N ALA A 134 5.03 13.03 -0.91
CA ALA A 134 6.20 13.74 -0.42
C ALA A 134 6.11 14.01 1.10
N ALA A 135 4.91 14.33 1.62
CA ALA A 135 4.69 14.53 3.05
C ALA A 135 4.95 13.25 3.84
N VAL A 136 4.38 12.11 3.43
CA VAL A 136 4.61 10.80 4.06
C VAL A 136 6.08 10.42 3.97
N THR A 137 6.69 10.54 2.79
CA THR A 137 8.10 10.16 2.57
C THR A 137 9.06 10.91 3.49
N ARG A 138 8.82 12.19 3.77
CA ARG A 138 9.66 12.97 4.70
C ARG A 138 9.55 12.53 6.16
N THR A 139 8.60 11.67 6.49
CA THR A 139 8.32 11.21 7.86
C THR A 139 8.84 9.80 8.12
N LEU A 140 9.23 9.10 7.04
CA LEU A 140 9.90 7.80 7.07
C LEU A 140 11.39 7.98 7.32
#